data_AF-A0A820WBU0-F1
#
_entry.id   AF-A0A820WBU0-F1
#
_cell.length_a   1.000
_cell.length_b   1.000
_cell.length_c   1.000
_cell.angle_alpha   90.00
_cell.angle_beta   90.00
_cell.angle_gamma   90.00
#
_symmetry.space_group_name_H-M   'P 1'
#
loop_
_entity.id
_entity.type
_entity.pdbx_description
1 polymer ?
#
loop_
_entity_poly.entity_id
_entity_poly.type
_entity_poly.pdbx_seq_one_letter_code
_entity_poly.pdbx_strand_id
1 'polypeptide(L)'
;MTSMMIDDPNVNDELPNSSKVVKFSNLCNLLERISKSQGAIAKQKLMTKFISDWRKTHKEVHANDLPTSTTTTTTTTTTTTEGQTTTSGSLSGTSPTIMQDSFYPILRLLLPQSDRERIAYGLKESKLGKHLVEVLSISKDSDDGKKLLNFRVQKNTRTQKGSDFAEVAYYVLKNRCNEDVTMSIWEINKILDEIAVENGKGKEGQKVCWFVSWKIVHKLKLEKSK
;
A
#
# COMPACT_ATOMS: atom_id res chain seq x y z
N MET A 1 38.99 3.08 24.34
CA MET A 1 37.63 3.42 24.81
C MET A 1 36.82 3.85 23.59
N THR A 2 36.33 2.87 22.82
CA THR A 2 35.46 3.12 21.67
C THR A 2 34.06 2.77 22.12
N SER A 3 33.25 3.80 22.38
CA SER A 3 31.85 3.66 22.77
C SER A 3 31.08 3.07 21.59
N MET A 4 30.61 1.84 21.75
CA MET A 4 29.62 1.23 20.88
C MET A 4 28.31 1.99 21.06
N MET A 5 27.90 2.75 20.05
CA MET A 5 26.50 3.14 19.88
C MET A 5 25.71 1.86 19.64
N ILE A 6 24.91 1.48 20.62
CA ILE A 6 23.83 0.52 20.45
C ILE A 6 22.79 1.25 19.60
N ASP A 7 22.55 0.77 18.38
CA ASP A 7 21.37 1.14 17.62
C ASP A 7 20.15 0.80 18.47
N ASP A 8 19.46 1.82 18.98
CA ASP A 8 18.16 1.64 19.63
C ASP A 8 17.24 0.87 18.67
N PRO A 9 16.67 -0.29 19.07
CA PRO A 9 15.68 -0.95 18.24
C PRO A 9 14.49 -0.01 18.10
N ASN A 10 14.13 0.31 16.86
CA ASN A 10 12.96 1.11 16.52
C ASN A 10 11.71 0.49 17.20
N VAL A 11 11.28 1.11 18.30
CA VAL A 11 10.17 0.69 19.19
C VAL A 11 8.83 0.49 18.46
N ASN A 12 8.73 0.91 17.20
CA ASN A 12 7.52 0.78 16.39
C ASN A 12 7.32 -0.61 15.75
N ASP A 13 8.28 -1.54 15.83
CA ASP A 13 8.14 -2.84 15.16
C ASP A 13 7.40 -3.93 15.98
N GLU A 14 7.19 -3.73 17.28
CA GLU A 14 6.55 -4.72 18.16
C GLU A 14 5.04 -4.51 18.40
N LEU A 15 4.44 -3.41 17.93
CA LEU A 15 3.01 -3.18 18.09
C LEU A 15 2.17 -3.96 17.07
N PRO A 16 1.00 -4.51 17.46
CA PRO A 16 0.08 -5.16 16.54
C PRO A 16 -0.34 -4.19 15.42
N ASN A 17 -0.30 -4.68 14.17
CA ASN A 17 -0.56 -3.84 13.00
C ASN A 17 -1.30 -4.63 11.91
N SER A 18 -2.54 -4.23 11.65
CA SER A 18 -3.43 -4.84 10.65
C SER A 18 -2.84 -4.80 9.25
N SER A 19 -2.06 -3.78 8.90
CA SER A 19 -1.43 -3.69 7.58
C SER A 19 -0.34 -4.75 7.36
N LYS A 20 0.25 -5.32 8.42
CA LYS A 20 1.17 -6.46 8.35
C LYS A 20 0.43 -7.78 8.06
N VAL A 21 -0.84 -7.89 8.46
CA VAL A 21 -1.67 -9.10 8.29
C VAL A 21 -2.48 -9.09 6.98
N VAL A 22 -2.96 -7.93 6.57
CA VAL A 22 -3.79 -7.79 5.37
C VAL A 22 -2.92 -7.94 4.11
N LYS A 23 -3.23 -8.94 3.28
CA LYS A 23 -2.56 -9.19 2.00
C LYS A 23 -2.90 -8.11 0.97
N PHE A 24 -1.90 -7.68 0.18
CA PHE A 24 -2.10 -6.75 -0.92
C PHE A 24 -2.99 -7.31 -2.03
N SER A 25 -2.96 -8.62 -2.26
CA SER A 25 -3.84 -9.29 -3.22
C SER A 25 -5.33 -9.07 -2.93
N ASN A 26 -5.72 -8.93 -1.66
CA ASN A 26 -7.11 -8.60 -1.29
C ASN A 26 -7.52 -7.22 -1.82
N LEU A 27 -6.62 -6.24 -1.76
CA LEU A 27 -6.84 -4.91 -2.30
C LEU A 27 -6.89 -4.92 -3.84
N CYS A 28 -5.96 -5.63 -4.49
CA CYS A 28 -5.97 -5.77 -5.95
C CYS A 28 -7.27 -6.42 -6.45
N ASN A 29 -7.72 -7.49 -5.78
CA ASN A 29 -8.97 -8.17 -6.11
C ASN A 29 -10.20 -7.27 -5.91
N LEU A 30 -10.19 -6.41 -4.88
CA LEU A 30 -11.23 -5.40 -4.71
C LEU A 30 -11.24 -4.42 -5.89
N LEU A 31 -10.08 -3.85 -6.24
CA LEU A 31 -9.95 -2.87 -7.33
C LEU A 31 -10.39 -3.45 -8.67
N GLU A 32 -9.99 -4.70 -8.95
CA GLU A 32 -10.39 -5.44 -10.14
C GLU A 32 -11.92 -5.60 -10.20
N ARG A 33 -12.56 -6.02 -9.10
CA ARG A 33 -14.02 -6.15 -9.04
C ARG A 33 -14.74 -4.82 -9.16
N ILE A 34 -14.20 -3.75 -8.56
CA ILE A 34 -14.75 -2.39 -8.70
C ILE A 34 -14.67 -1.93 -10.15
N SER A 35 -13.56 -2.19 -10.84
CA SER A 35 -13.35 -1.78 -12.24
C SER A 35 -14.37 -2.45 -13.18
N LYS A 36 -14.66 -3.73 -12.96
CA LYS A 36 -15.62 -4.53 -13.74
C LYS A 36 -17.09 -4.28 -13.39
N SER A 37 -17.36 -3.75 -12.21
CA SER A 37 -18.73 -3.50 -11.74
C SER A 37 -19.33 -2.26 -12.40
N GLN A 38 -20.61 -2.36 -12.78
CA GLN A 38 -21.38 -1.24 -13.32
C GLN A 38 -22.25 -0.59 -12.23
N GLY A 39 -22.32 0.74 -12.24
CA GLY A 39 -23.14 1.52 -11.30
C GLY A 39 -22.51 1.74 -9.92
N ALA A 40 -22.86 2.86 -9.30
CA ALA A 40 -22.29 3.30 -8.02
C ALA A 40 -22.64 2.36 -6.85
N ILE A 41 -23.87 1.84 -6.81
CA ILE A 41 -24.37 1.00 -5.71
C ILE A 41 -23.55 -0.30 -5.58
N ALA A 42 -23.27 -0.97 -6.71
CA ALA A 42 -22.48 -2.21 -6.70
C ALA A 42 -21.05 -1.96 -6.21
N LYS A 43 -20.42 -0.87 -6.69
CA LYS A 43 -19.08 -0.46 -6.25
C LYS A 43 -19.05 -0.11 -4.76
N GLN A 44 -20.07 0.58 -4.26
CA GLN A 44 -20.21 0.90 -2.85
C GLN A 44 -20.34 -0.37 -1.99
N LYS A 45 -21.14 -1.36 -2.41
CA LYS A 45 -21.27 -2.65 -1.70
C LYS A 45 -19.92 -3.38 -1.58
N LEU A 46 -19.13 -3.40 -2.66
CA LEU A 46 -17.79 -3.99 -2.65
C LEU A 46 -16.88 -3.29 -1.64
N MET A 47 -16.85 -1.96 -1.66
CA MET A 47 -16.05 -1.16 -0.72
C MET A 47 -16.51 -1.35 0.74
N THR A 48 -17.82 -1.29 1.00
CA THR A 48 -18.39 -1.50 2.34
C THR A 48 -18.04 -2.87 2.90
N LYS A 49 -18.10 -3.91 2.06
CA LYS A 49 -17.69 -5.26 2.47
C LYS A 49 -16.21 -5.28 2.85
N PHE A 50 -15.35 -4.73 2.01
CA PHE A 50 -13.90 -4.72 2.28
C PHE A 50 -13.54 -3.94 3.56
N ILE A 51 -14.16 -2.78 3.80
CA ILE A 51 -13.95 -2.01 5.03
C ILE A 51 -14.45 -2.79 6.25
N SER A 52 -15.58 -3.50 6.13
CA SER A 52 -16.12 -4.33 7.21
C SER A 52 -15.18 -5.50 7.53
N ASP A 53 -14.65 -6.16 6.52
CA ASP A 53 -13.68 -7.25 6.66
C ASP A 53 -12.39 -6.72 7.33
N TRP A 54 -11.87 -5.57 6.88
CA TRP A 54 -10.71 -4.94 7.52
C TRP A 54 -10.95 -4.61 8.99
N ARG A 55 -12.11 -4.03 9.34
CA ARG A 55 -12.47 -3.72 10.74
C ARG A 55 -12.51 -4.97 11.61
N LYS A 56 -12.94 -6.11 11.05
CA LYS A 56 -12.93 -7.38 11.77
C LYS A 56 -11.49 -7.82 12.04
N THR A 57 -10.61 -7.81 11.03
CA THR A 57 -9.19 -8.13 11.20
C THR A 57 -8.51 -7.18 12.20
N HIS A 58 -8.80 -5.88 12.13
CA HIS A 58 -8.27 -4.88 13.06
C HIS A 58 -8.65 -5.20 14.51
N LYS A 59 -9.92 -5.52 14.77
CA LYS A 59 -10.38 -5.95 16.10
C LYS A 59 -9.69 -7.23 16.58
N GLU A 60 -9.48 -8.19 15.68
CA GLU A 60 -8.81 -9.46 16.02
C GLU A 60 -7.32 -9.25 16.37
N VAL A 61 -6.63 -8.39 15.61
CA VAL A 61 -5.22 -8.05 15.85
C VAL A 61 -5.03 -7.35 17.19
N HIS A 62 -5.98 -6.50 17.59
CA HIS A 62 -5.95 -5.76 18.85
C HIS A 62 -6.74 -6.41 19.98
N ALA A 63 -7.24 -7.65 19.80
CA ALA A 63 -8.08 -8.31 20.80
C ALA A 63 -7.38 -8.51 22.16
N ASN A 64 -6.05 -8.52 22.17
CA ASN A 64 -5.22 -8.76 23.35
C ASN A 64 -4.61 -7.48 23.96
N ASP A 65 -4.83 -6.29 23.37
CA ASP A 65 -4.16 -5.03 23.74
C ASP A 65 -4.86 -4.27 24.89
N LEU A 66 -5.64 -4.95 25.74
CA LEU A 66 -6.45 -4.26 26.75
C LEU A 66 -5.64 -3.89 28.01
N PRO A 67 -5.62 -2.62 28.44
CA PRO A 67 -5.44 -2.29 29.85
C PRO A 67 -6.77 -2.47 30.59
N THR A 68 -6.74 -3.26 31.66
CA THR A 68 -7.87 -3.53 32.56
C THR A 68 -8.47 -2.23 33.15
N SER A 69 -9.79 -2.20 33.29
CA SER A 69 -10.65 -1.22 34.01
C SER A 69 -11.03 0.04 33.20
N THR A 70 -12.30 0.38 33.02
CA THR A 70 -13.23 0.69 34.11
C THR A 70 -14.69 0.57 33.67
N THR A 71 -15.43 -0.28 34.37
CA THR A 71 -16.88 -0.28 34.51
C THR A 71 -17.38 1.09 34.92
N THR A 72 -18.30 1.71 34.18
CA THR A 72 -19.17 2.74 34.76
C THR A 72 -20.62 2.41 34.44
N THR A 73 -21.26 1.93 35.49
CA THR A 73 -22.70 1.83 35.70
C THR A 73 -23.37 3.16 35.36
N THR A 74 -24.17 3.21 34.30
CA THR A 74 -25.10 4.33 34.07
C THR A 74 -26.35 4.07 34.89
N THR A 75 -26.43 4.71 36.06
CA THR A 75 -27.69 4.97 36.76
C THR A 75 -28.46 6.02 35.96
N THR A 76 -29.59 5.61 35.41
CA THR A 76 -30.59 6.50 34.79
C THR A 76 -31.15 7.45 35.85
N THR A 77 -30.95 8.75 35.69
CA THR A 77 -31.81 9.76 36.32
C THR A 77 -32.12 10.82 35.28
N THR A 78 -33.36 10.78 34.78
CA THR A 78 -33.93 11.71 33.82
C THR A 78 -34.44 12.94 34.57
N THR A 79 -33.92 14.13 34.26
CA THR A 79 -34.65 15.38 34.53
C THR A 79 -34.33 16.40 33.44
N THR A 80 -35.34 16.66 32.62
CA THR A 80 -35.40 17.70 31.58
C THR A 80 -35.62 19.07 32.23
N THR A 81 -34.95 20.15 31.79
CA THR A 81 -35.56 21.47 31.48
C THR A 81 -34.52 22.39 30.81
N GLU A 82 -35.05 23.10 29.81
CA GLU A 82 -34.54 24.09 28.86
C GLU A 82 -33.57 25.19 29.36
N GLY A 83 -32.65 25.63 28.48
CA GLY A 83 -31.89 26.88 28.66
C GLY A 83 -30.54 26.94 27.94
N GLN A 84 -30.39 27.83 26.96
CA GLN A 84 -29.16 28.14 26.21
C GLN A 84 -27.94 28.45 27.09
N THR A 85 -26.77 27.91 26.75
CA THR A 85 -25.47 28.54 27.09
C THR A 85 -24.41 28.18 26.05
N THR A 86 -23.81 29.20 25.44
CA THR A 86 -22.59 29.12 24.63
C THR A 86 -21.39 28.89 25.55
N THR A 87 -20.72 27.75 25.44
CA THR A 87 -19.49 27.46 26.18
C THR A 87 -18.43 26.89 25.23
N SER A 88 -17.44 27.72 24.92
CA SER A 88 -16.15 27.31 24.37
C SER A 88 -15.37 26.53 25.43
N GLY A 89 -15.48 25.19 25.37
CA GLY A 89 -14.76 24.27 26.24
C GLY A 89 -13.72 23.47 25.48
N SER A 90 -12.46 23.88 25.61
CA SER A 90 -11.30 23.06 25.24
C SER A 90 -11.13 21.97 26.29
N LEU A 91 -11.32 20.70 25.90
CA LEU A 91 -11.04 19.54 26.73
C LEU A 91 -9.77 18.86 26.21
N SER A 92 -8.63 19.26 26.77
CA SER A 92 -7.38 18.52 26.69
C SER A 92 -7.47 17.30 27.62
N GLY A 93 -8.00 16.21 27.10
CA GLY A 93 -7.92 14.89 27.72
C GLY A 93 -6.78 14.09 27.08
N THR A 94 -5.62 14.04 27.72
CA THR A 94 -4.52 13.14 27.36
C THR A 94 -4.89 11.73 27.83
N SER A 95 -5.48 10.94 26.93
CA SER A 95 -5.83 9.51 27.10
C SER A 95 -4.71 8.63 26.52
N PRO A 96 -4.49 7.38 26.97
CA PRO A 96 -3.24 6.65 26.76
C PRO A 96 -2.99 6.37 25.28
N THR A 97 -1.84 6.84 24.81
CA THR A 97 -1.35 6.76 23.43
C THR A 97 -0.97 5.34 23.04
N ILE A 98 -1.91 4.44 22.73
CA ILE A 98 -1.60 3.18 22.02
C ILE A 98 -2.75 2.73 21.09
N MET A 99 -3.03 3.51 20.03
CA MET A 99 -3.60 2.96 18.79
C MET A 99 -2.99 3.69 17.60
N GLN A 100 -1.80 3.23 17.18
CA GLN A 100 -1.10 3.73 15.98
C GLN A 100 -1.54 3.00 14.69
N ASP A 101 -2.38 1.95 14.80
CA ASP A 101 -2.88 1.21 13.64
C ASP A 101 -4.21 1.77 13.15
N SER A 102 -4.32 1.98 11.83
CA SER A 102 -5.46 2.63 11.19
C SER A 102 -5.66 2.14 9.77
N PHE A 103 -6.75 2.56 9.12
CA PHE A 103 -7.02 2.23 7.71
C PHE A 103 -6.14 3.02 6.72
N TYR A 104 -5.32 3.96 7.21
CA TYR A 104 -4.50 4.85 6.40
C TYR A 104 -3.57 4.14 5.40
N PRO A 105 -2.85 3.04 5.74
CA PRO A 105 -1.98 2.35 4.80
C PRO A 105 -2.71 1.78 3.57
N ILE A 106 -4.01 1.50 3.68
CA ILE A 106 -4.84 1.07 2.56
C ILE A 106 -5.41 2.28 1.81
N LEU A 107 -5.87 3.31 2.52
CA LEU A 107 -6.42 4.52 1.91
C LEU A 107 -5.45 5.21 0.96
N ARG A 108 -4.17 5.31 1.34
CA ARG A 108 -3.14 5.93 0.48
C ARG A 108 -2.88 5.14 -0.81
N LEU A 109 -3.15 3.83 -0.82
CA LEU A 109 -3.09 3.00 -2.02
C LEU A 109 -4.37 3.09 -2.86
N LEU A 110 -5.54 3.24 -2.22
CA LEU A 110 -6.83 3.44 -2.89
C LEU A 110 -6.94 4.82 -3.55
N LEU A 111 -6.35 5.85 -2.93
CA LEU A 111 -6.43 7.24 -3.33
C LEU A 111 -5.01 7.82 -3.50
N PRO A 112 -4.22 7.32 -4.47
CA PRO A 112 -2.83 7.72 -4.65
C PRO A 112 -2.67 9.23 -4.90
N GLN A 113 -3.66 9.88 -5.51
CA GLN A 113 -3.67 11.34 -5.73
C GLN A 113 -3.80 12.16 -4.44
N SER A 114 -4.25 11.54 -3.35
CA SER A 114 -4.43 12.18 -2.04
C SER A 114 -3.30 11.84 -1.06
N ASP A 115 -2.31 11.04 -1.48
CA ASP A 115 -1.11 10.76 -0.68
C ASP A 115 -0.20 11.99 -0.66
N ARG A 116 -0.08 12.63 0.50
CA ARG A 116 0.75 13.82 0.71
C ARG A 116 2.05 13.53 1.47
N GLU A 117 2.18 12.33 2.01
CA GLU A 117 3.35 11.96 2.82
C GLU A 117 4.50 11.49 1.91
N ARG A 118 4.18 10.75 0.85
CA ARG A 118 5.18 10.38 -0.16
C ARG A 118 5.41 11.52 -1.14
N ILE A 119 6.68 11.85 -1.34
CA ILE A 119 7.09 12.62 -2.51
C ILE A 119 6.93 11.79 -3.79
N ALA A 120 7.02 12.44 -4.95
CA ALA A 120 6.92 11.75 -6.23
C ALA A 120 7.94 10.62 -6.37
N TYR A 121 7.55 9.50 -6.99
CA TYR A 121 8.44 8.34 -7.19
C TYR A 121 9.48 8.55 -8.30
N GLY A 122 9.32 9.56 -9.17
CA GLY A 122 10.24 9.79 -10.29
C GLY A 122 10.30 8.65 -11.33
N LEU A 123 9.30 7.76 -11.32
CA LEU A 123 9.16 6.62 -12.22
C LEU A 123 8.28 7.01 -13.42
N LYS A 124 8.86 6.88 -14.62
CA LYS A 124 8.14 6.99 -15.90
C LYS A 124 7.98 5.60 -16.50
N GLU A 125 7.00 5.43 -17.39
CA GLU A 125 6.71 4.17 -18.06
C GLU A 125 7.95 3.64 -18.81
N SER A 126 8.76 4.53 -19.40
CA SER A 126 10.01 4.16 -20.07
C SER A 126 11.07 3.57 -19.13
N LYS A 127 11.16 4.06 -17.89
CA LYS A 127 12.04 3.47 -16.87
C LYS A 127 11.46 2.13 -16.41
N LEU A 128 10.16 2.08 -16.14
CA LEU A 128 9.50 0.87 -15.65
C LEU A 128 9.60 -0.29 -16.66
N GLY A 129 9.38 0.00 -17.95
CA GLY A 129 9.54 -0.99 -19.03
C GLY A 129 10.96 -1.57 -19.12
N LYS A 130 11.99 -0.74 -18.96
CA LYS A 130 13.39 -1.21 -18.92
C LYS A 130 13.63 -2.17 -17.75
N HIS A 131 13.15 -1.82 -16.55
CA HIS A 131 13.32 -2.67 -15.37
C HIS A 131 12.54 -3.98 -15.52
N LEU A 132 11.30 -3.97 -16.03
CA LEU A 132 10.55 -5.20 -16.29
C LEU A 132 11.29 -6.13 -17.25
N VAL A 133 11.86 -5.58 -18.34
CA VAL A 133 12.64 -6.37 -19.31
C VAL A 133 13.89 -6.97 -18.69
N GLU A 134 14.61 -6.20 -17.87
CA GLU A 134 15.84 -6.64 -17.21
C GLU A 134 15.57 -7.69 -16.11
N VAL A 135 14.64 -7.39 -15.19
CA VAL A 135 14.28 -8.25 -14.04
C VAL A 135 13.75 -9.61 -14.51
N LEU A 136 12.93 -9.61 -15.56
CA LEU A 136 12.30 -10.82 -16.08
C LEU A 136 13.13 -11.49 -17.19
N SER A 137 14.31 -10.94 -17.49
CA SER A 137 15.19 -11.43 -18.58
C SER A 137 14.45 -11.59 -19.91
N ILE A 138 13.57 -10.63 -20.23
CA ILE A 138 12.87 -10.60 -21.52
C ILE A 138 13.86 -10.11 -22.59
N SER A 139 13.90 -10.76 -23.75
CA SER A 139 14.72 -10.26 -24.86
C SER A 139 14.18 -8.91 -25.35
N LYS A 140 15.06 -7.92 -25.48
CA LYS A 140 14.72 -6.57 -25.97
C LYS A 140 14.13 -6.58 -27.38
N ASP A 141 14.49 -7.60 -28.17
CA ASP A 141 14.05 -7.76 -29.56
C ASP A 141 12.74 -8.53 -29.70
N SER A 142 12.30 -9.18 -28.62
CA SER A 142 11.00 -9.87 -28.58
C SER A 142 9.84 -8.88 -28.69
N ASP A 143 8.69 -9.37 -29.14
CA ASP A 143 7.47 -8.57 -29.25
C ASP A 143 7.08 -7.94 -27.89
N ASP A 144 7.14 -8.73 -26.82
CA ASP A 144 6.88 -8.26 -25.44
C ASP A 144 7.90 -7.22 -24.97
N GLY A 145 9.19 -7.43 -25.27
CA GLY A 145 10.25 -6.47 -24.97
C GLY A 145 10.03 -5.14 -25.67
N LYS A 146 9.67 -5.17 -26.96
CA LYS A 146 9.35 -3.97 -27.74
C LYS A 146 8.11 -3.25 -27.21
N LYS A 147 7.06 -3.98 -26.81
CA LYS A 147 5.85 -3.40 -26.19
C LYS A 147 6.16 -2.64 -24.92
N LEU A 148 6.97 -3.22 -24.03
CA LEU A 148 7.36 -2.58 -22.77
C LEU A 148 8.29 -1.39 -22.99
N LEU A 149 9.30 -1.51 -23.86
CA LEU A 149 10.31 -0.46 -24.08
C LEU A 149 9.77 0.72 -24.89
N ASN A 150 8.91 0.45 -25.86
CA ASN A 150 8.42 1.43 -26.83
C ASN A 150 6.93 1.75 -26.65
N PHE A 151 6.37 1.54 -25.47
CA PHE A 151 4.94 1.75 -25.17
C PHE A 151 4.39 3.07 -25.72
N ARG A 152 5.09 4.20 -25.47
CA ARG A 152 4.65 5.52 -25.96
C ARG A 152 4.68 5.67 -27.48
N VAL A 153 5.61 4.99 -28.16
CA VAL A 153 5.71 5.02 -29.62
C VAL A 153 4.58 4.17 -30.23
N GLN A 154 4.31 3.01 -29.63
CA GLN A 154 3.24 2.11 -30.07
C GLN A 154 1.83 2.65 -29.79
N LYS A 155 1.65 3.46 -28.73
CA LYS A 155 0.37 4.10 -28.40
C LYS A 155 -0.22 4.95 -29.55
N ASN A 156 0.63 5.46 -30.44
CA ASN A 156 0.20 6.24 -31.62
C ASN A 156 -0.21 5.37 -32.83
N THR A 157 -0.07 4.04 -32.75
CA THR A 157 -0.49 3.11 -33.79
C THR A 157 -1.94 2.65 -33.55
N ARG A 158 -2.69 2.40 -34.64
CA ARG A 158 -4.13 2.07 -34.60
C ARG A 158 -4.45 0.83 -33.74
N THR A 159 -3.49 -0.06 -33.55
CA THR A 159 -3.62 -1.35 -32.87
C THR A 159 -3.52 -1.28 -31.34
N GLN A 160 -2.98 -0.19 -30.77
CA GLN A 160 -2.82 0.02 -29.31
C GLN A 160 -3.64 1.23 -28.82
N LYS A 161 -4.62 1.66 -29.62
CA LYS A 161 -5.50 2.80 -29.29
C LYS A 161 -6.47 2.38 -28.17
N GLY A 162 -6.05 2.56 -26.91
CA GLY A 162 -6.92 2.35 -25.75
C GLY A 162 -6.26 1.70 -24.53
N SER A 163 -5.10 1.05 -24.70
CA SER A 163 -4.38 0.41 -23.60
C SER A 163 -3.48 1.39 -22.84
N ASP A 164 -3.46 1.27 -21.52
CA ASP A 164 -2.45 1.92 -20.69
C ASP A 164 -1.22 1.01 -20.49
N PHE A 165 -0.18 1.54 -19.86
CA PHE A 165 1.05 0.77 -19.64
C PHE A 165 0.83 -0.40 -18.68
N ALA A 166 -0.06 -0.25 -17.71
CA ALA A 166 -0.33 -1.28 -16.70
C ALA A 166 -1.00 -2.51 -17.34
N GLU A 167 -1.95 -2.28 -18.24
CA GLU A 167 -2.59 -3.34 -19.02
C GLU A 167 -1.58 -4.06 -19.94
N VAL A 168 -0.73 -3.32 -20.64
CA VAL A 168 0.35 -3.91 -21.47
C VAL A 168 1.28 -4.76 -20.60
N ALA A 169 1.73 -4.24 -19.45
CA ALA A 169 2.58 -4.96 -18.52
C ALA A 169 1.89 -6.23 -17.98
N TYR A 170 0.61 -6.15 -17.61
CA TYR A 170 -0.17 -7.31 -17.16
C TYR A 170 -0.15 -8.44 -18.19
N TYR A 171 -0.40 -8.15 -19.47
CA TYR A 171 -0.41 -9.17 -20.52
C TYR A 171 0.96 -9.82 -20.77
N VAL A 172 2.05 -9.08 -20.56
CA VAL A 172 3.41 -9.62 -20.64
C VAL A 172 3.74 -10.47 -19.39
N LEU A 173 3.26 -10.05 -18.22
CA LEU A 173 3.55 -10.66 -16.92
C LEU A 173 2.74 -11.92 -16.65
N LYS A 174 1.47 -11.97 -17.06
CA LYS A 174 0.54 -13.06 -16.73
C LYS A 174 1.02 -14.46 -17.13
N ASN A 175 1.88 -14.56 -18.14
CA ASN A 175 2.43 -15.84 -18.61
C ASN A 175 3.78 -16.19 -17.96
N ARG A 176 4.38 -15.24 -17.24
CA ARG A 176 5.75 -15.33 -16.68
C ARG A 176 5.77 -15.36 -15.16
N CYS A 177 4.73 -14.83 -14.52
CA CYS A 177 4.57 -14.72 -13.08
C CYS A 177 3.23 -15.37 -12.69
N ASN A 178 3.26 -16.70 -12.48
CA ASN A 178 2.08 -17.50 -12.10
C ASN A 178 1.98 -17.74 -10.59
N GLU A 179 2.87 -17.15 -9.80
CA GLU A 179 2.93 -17.35 -8.36
C GLU A 179 1.99 -16.38 -7.63
N ASP A 180 1.34 -16.89 -6.58
CA ASP A 180 0.50 -16.08 -5.72
C ASP A 180 1.33 -15.05 -4.96
N VAL A 181 1.01 -13.77 -5.16
CA VAL A 181 1.66 -12.67 -4.43
C VAL A 181 1.25 -12.72 -2.96
N THR A 182 2.21 -13.05 -2.09
CA THR A 182 1.99 -13.19 -0.63
C THR A 182 2.20 -11.90 0.16
N MET A 183 2.58 -10.80 -0.50
CA MET A 183 2.97 -9.55 0.16
C MET A 183 1.81 -8.88 0.91
N SER A 184 2.12 -8.34 2.07
CA SER A 184 1.21 -7.54 2.91
C SER A 184 1.11 -6.09 2.43
N ILE A 185 0.06 -5.39 2.89
CA ILE A 185 -0.10 -3.95 2.66
C ILE A 185 1.09 -3.16 3.24
N TRP A 186 1.61 -3.58 4.40
CA TRP A 186 2.76 -2.95 5.03
C TRP A 186 4.02 -3.06 4.16
N GLU A 187 4.35 -4.25 3.65
CA GLU A 187 5.53 -4.46 2.82
C GLU A 187 5.47 -3.65 1.52
N ILE A 188 4.31 -3.57 0.89
CA ILE A 188 4.12 -2.75 -0.32
C ILE A 188 4.32 -1.27 -0.02
N ASN A 189 3.72 -0.76 1.07
CA ASN A 189 3.92 0.62 1.48
C ASN A 189 5.39 0.92 1.77
N LYS A 190 6.08 0.03 2.50
CA LYS A 190 7.51 0.17 2.79
C LYS A 190 8.37 0.27 1.53
N ILE A 191 8.10 -0.56 0.51
CA ILE A 191 8.82 -0.49 -0.77
C ILE A 191 8.54 0.86 -1.47
N LEU A 192 7.29 1.32 -1.46
CA LEU A 192 6.94 2.62 -2.05
C LEU A 192 7.58 3.79 -1.30
N ASP A 193 7.69 3.70 0.03
CA ASP A 193 8.40 4.67 0.86
C ASP A 193 9.89 4.72 0.51
N GLU A 194 10.54 3.55 0.37
CA GLU A 194 11.94 3.44 -0.06
C GLU A 194 12.17 4.08 -1.44
N ILE A 195 11.27 3.83 -2.41
CA ILE A 195 11.34 4.44 -3.75
C ILE A 195 11.18 5.96 -3.67
N ALA A 196 10.22 6.45 -2.88
CA ALA A 196 9.94 7.87 -2.72
C ALA A 196 11.14 8.60 -2.07
N VAL A 197 11.62 8.12 -0.92
CA VAL A 197 12.78 8.66 -0.20
C VAL A 197 13.97 8.78 -1.12
N GLU A 198 14.23 7.74 -1.90
CA GLU A 198 15.38 7.71 -2.78
C GLU A 198 15.28 8.68 -3.95
N ASN A 199 14.09 8.85 -4.53
CA ASN A 199 13.89 9.87 -5.55
C ASN A 199 14.13 11.29 -4.98
N GLY A 200 13.87 11.50 -3.69
CA GLY A 200 14.17 12.74 -2.97
C GLY A 200 15.66 13.07 -2.86
N LYS A 201 16.55 12.07 -2.97
CA LYS A 201 18.01 12.26 -2.87
C LYS A 201 18.67 12.77 -4.16
N GLY A 202 17.92 13.00 -5.25
CA GLY A 202 18.45 13.59 -6.48
C GLY A 202 19.26 12.62 -7.36
N LYS A 203 20.29 13.10 -8.08
CA LYS A 203 21.00 12.35 -9.14
C LYS A 203 21.74 11.08 -8.65
N GLU A 204 21.94 10.91 -7.35
CA GLU A 204 22.52 9.68 -6.78
C GLU A 204 21.51 8.53 -6.63
N GLY A 205 20.20 8.84 -6.57
CA GLY A 205 19.13 7.86 -6.38
C GLY A 205 18.78 6.99 -7.59
N GLN A 206 19.39 7.24 -8.75
CA GLN A 206 19.28 6.34 -9.90
C GLN A 206 19.92 4.97 -9.67
N LYS A 207 20.84 4.83 -8.68
CA LYS A 207 21.46 3.55 -8.33
C LYS A 207 20.50 2.58 -7.62
N VAL A 208 19.37 3.05 -7.10
CA VAL A 208 18.43 2.23 -6.30
C VAL A 208 17.32 1.60 -7.12
N CYS A 209 17.02 2.12 -8.31
CA CYS A 209 16.24 1.34 -9.26
C CYS A 209 16.95 0.00 -9.54
N TRP A 210 18.28 0.01 -9.52
CA TRP A 210 19.11 -1.19 -9.52
C TRP A 210 19.01 -1.99 -8.22
N PHE A 211 19.00 -1.39 -7.03
CA PHE A 211 18.95 -2.11 -5.76
C PHE A 211 17.58 -2.73 -5.43
N VAL A 212 16.48 -2.04 -5.76
CA VAL A 212 15.10 -2.57 -5.63
C VAL A 212 14.85 -3.63 -6.69
N SER A 213 15.28 -3.40 -7.95
CA SER A 213 15.29 -4.47 -8.95
C SER A 213 16.17 -5.63 -8.53
N TRP A 214 17.34 -5.40 -7.93
CA TRP A 214 18.21 -6.46 -7.43
C TRP A 214 17.58 -7.22 -6.28
N LYS A 215 16.97 -6.56 -5.27
CA LYS A 215 16.25 -7.23 -4.19
C LYS A 215 15.07 -8.06 -4.70
N ILE A 216 14.29 -7.53 -5.65
CA ILE A 216 13.15 -8.24 -6.25
C ILE A 216 13.64 -9.40 -7.12
N VAL A 217 14.62 -9.19 -7.99
CA VAL A 217 15.24 -10.24 -8.84
C VAL A 217 15.86 -11.32 -7.97
N HIS A 218 16.59 -10.95 -6.93
CA HIS A 218 17.26 -11.89 -6.04
C HIS A 218 16.24 -12.70 -5.23
N LYS A 219 15.16 -12.07 -4.73
CA LYS A 219 14.06 -12.79 -4.06
C LYS A 219 13.37 -13.77 -5.03
N LEU A 220 13.04 -13.33 -6.24
CA LEU A 220 12.42 -14.18 -7.28
C LEU A 220 13.36 -15.28 -7.80
N LYS A 221 14.68 -15.06 -7.81
CA LYS A 221 15.66 -16.05 -8.28
C LYS A 221 15.99 -17.10 -7.23
N LEU A 222 15.89 -16.75 -5.94
CA LEU A 222 15.98 -17.70 -4.83
C LEU A 222 14.73 -18.60 -4.74
N GLU A 223 13.55 -18.09 -5.07
CA GLU A 223 12.31 -18.88 -5.12
C GLU A 223 12.29 -19.88 -6.28
N LYS A 224 12.89 -19.55 -7.43
CA LYS A 224 13.01 -20.46 -8.60
C LYS A 224 14.08 -21.54 -8.48
N SER A 225 14.89 -21.54 -7.42
CA SER A 225 15.99 -22.50 -7.21
C SER A 225 15.67 -23.55 -6.14
N LYS A 226 14.42 -23.61 -5.67
CA LYS A 226 13.87 -24.67 -4.81
C LYS A 226 12.84 -25.47 -5.60
#